data_AF-A0A7S2L4M8-F1
#
_entry.id   AF-A0A7S2L4M8-F1
#
_cell.length_a   1.000
_cell.length_b   1.000
_cell.length_c   1.000
_cell.angle_alpha   90.00
_cell.angle_beta   90.00
_cell.angle_gamma   90.00
#
_symmetry.space_group_name_H-M   'P 1'
#
loop_
_entity.id
_entity.type
_entity.pdbx_description
1 polymer ?
#
loop_
_entity_poly.entity_id
_entity_poly.type
_entity_poly.pdbx_seq_one_letter_code
_entity_poly.pdbx_strand_id
1 'polypeptide(L)'
;KCLSKLGEIDTSGATRGRCVLPGGKRIIQETAKDTIERIVETELRPLVPNMDFRAAEGRSRDMFIKDSPTYGVRTCYSRTCFVGFTDSDMEHVSVPSPGRGFRPKLPPATPWWMQQFLGRRRVTAEDVETQRRATEILQGIQIVAGLWSDDTANVYAWVSQGEFEILSDEGANLVLEQWTQDLLQRNDAWRGPGTDGVVRVA
;
A
#
# COMPACT_ATOMS: atom_id res chain seq x y z
N LYS A 1 1.14 8.53 12.76
CA LYS A 1 0.74 7.53 11.75
C LYS A 1 1.13 8.08 10.37
N CYS A 2 1.36 7.22 9.38
CA CYS A 2 1.59 7.59 7.99
C CYS A 2 0.45 7.03 7.12
N LEU A 3 0.11 7.77 6.07
CA LEU A 3 -0.82 7.28 5.06
C LEU A 3 -0.08 6.26 4.22
N SER A 4 -0.62 5.05 4.15
CA SER A 4 0.00 3.94 3.41
C SER A 4 -1.01 3.31 2.47
N LYS A 5 -0.55 3.02 1.26
CA LYS A 5 -1.27 2.20 0.28
C LYS A 5 -1.10 0.75 0.69
N LEU A 6 -2.19 0.03 0.91
CA LEU A 6 -2.20 -1.37 1.36
C LEU A 6 -2.49 -2.36 0.24
N GLY A 7 -3.16 -1.91 -0.83
CA GLY A 7 -3.44 -2.75 -1.97
C GLY A 7 -3.96 -2.00 -3.19
N GLU A 8 -4.10 -2.74 -4.27
CA GLU A 8 -4.63 -2.32 -5.57
C GLU A 8 -5.73 -3.29 -5.99
N ILE A 9 -6.76 -2.77 -6.65
CA ILE A 9 -7.87 -3.53 -7.24
C ILE A 9 -8.01 -3.06 -8.68
N ASP A 10 -7.95 -3.94 -9.66
CA ASP A 10 -8.20 -3.56 -11.06
C ASP A 10 -9.68 -3.66 -11.45
N THR A 11 -10.03 -3.17 -12.63
CA THR A 11 -11.40 -3.25 -13.18
C THR A 11 -11.89 -4.68 -13.42
N SER A 12 -10.99 -5.68 -13.50
CA SER A 12 -11.35 -7.10 -13.59
C SER A 12 -11.67 -7.72 -12.22
N GLY A 13 -11.38 -6.99 -11.14
CA GLY A 13 -11.50 -7.46 -9.76
C GLY A 13 -10.27 -8.23 -9.26
N ALA A 14 -9.18 -8.24 -10.03
CA ALA A 14 -7.91 -8.79 -9.55
C ALA A 14 -7.32 -7.85 -8.50
N THR A 15 -6.79 -8.43 -7.44
CA THR A 15 -6.25 -7.69 -6.30
C THR A 15 -4.77 -7.91 -6.14
N ARG A 16 -4.07 -6.90 -5.63
CA ARG A 16 -2.64 -6.99 -5.31
C ARG A 16 -2.39 -6.37 -3.96
N GLY A 17 -1.91 -7.18 -3.02
CA GLY A 17 -1.51 -6.74 -1.69
C GLY A 17 -0.09 -6.21 -1.67
N ARG A 18 0.09 -4.96 -1.23
CA ARG A 18 1.41 -4.39 -0.97
C ARG A 18 1.29 -3.13 -0.12
N CYS A 19 2.05 -3.06 0.97
CA CYS A 19 2.14 -1.85 1.78
C CYS A 19 3.29 -0.94 1.30
N VAL A 20 2.95 0.23 0.75
CA VAL A 20 3.92 1.26 0.35
C VAL A 20 3.45 2.65 0.75
N LEU A 21 4.40 3.56 0.95
CA LEU A 21 4.08 4.99 1.01
C LEU A 21 3.57 5.45 -0.36
N PRO A 22 2.59 6.36 -0.41
CA PRO A 22 2.18 6.99 -1.65
C PRO A 22 3.37 7.72 -2.29
N GLY A 23 3.51 7.58 -3.60
CA GLY A 23 4.67 8.10 -4.29
C GLY A 23 4.75 7.65 -5.73
N GLY A 24 5.56 8.37 -6.51
CA GLY A 24 5.71 8.14 -7.94
C GLY A 24 7.13 8.38 -8.41
N LYS A 25 7.40 7.99 -9.66
CA LYS A 25 8.68 8.30 -10.30
C LYS A 25 8.71 9.79 -10.65
N ARG A 26 9.88 10.39 -10.46
CA ARG A 26 10.17 11.75 -10.94
C ARG A 26 10.33 11.72 -12.46
N ILE A 27 9.64 12.63 -13.14
CA ILE A 27 9.71 12.79 -14.59
C ILE A 27 10.97 13.59 -14.95
N ILE A 28 11.46 13.45 -16.18
CA ILE A 28 12.58 14.24 -16.69
C ILE A 28 12.20 15.73 -16.63
N GLN A 29 13.13 16.59 -16.20
CA GLN A 29 12.93 18.04 -15.96
C GLN A 29 12.04 18.42 -14.77
N GLU A 30 11.51 17.45 -14.02
CA GLU A 30 10.73 17.71 -12.80
C GLU A 30 11.67 17.84 -11.58
N THR A 31 11.43 18.82 -10.69
CA THR A 31 12.10 18.85 -9.39
C THR A 31 11.43 17.86 -8.43
N ALA A 32 12.12 17.47 -7.35
CA ALA A 32 11.49 16.60 -6.35
C ALA A 32 10.25 17.23 -5.69
N LYS A 33 10.20 18.57 -5.64
CA LYS A 33 9.07 19.34 -5.13
C LYS A 33 7.89 19.24 -6.10
N ASP A 34 8.12 19.50 -7.39
CA ASP A 34 7.06 19.41 -8.41
C ASP A 34 6.49 17.99 -8.49
N THR A 35 7.34 16.95 -8.32
CA THR A 35 6.89 15.56 -8.27
C THR A 35 5.90 15.30 -7.14
N ILE A 36 6.20 15.77 -5.91
CA ILE A 36 5.29 15.53 -4.78
C ILE A 36 4.03 16.39 -4.90
N GLU A 37 4.15 17.65 -5.35
CA GLU A 37 2.98 18.50 -5.60
C GLU A 37 2.04 17.84 -6.61
N ARG A 38 2.57 17.31 -7.73
CA ARG A 38 1.78 16.55 -8.69
C ARG A 38 1.11 15.33 -8.07
N ILE A 39 1.86 14.46 -7.38
CA ILE A 39 1.29 13.25 -6.74
C ILE A 39 0.17 13.62 -5.77
N VAL A 40 0.34 14.71 -5.04
CA VAL A 40 -0.66 15.18 -4.08
C VAL A 40 -1.89 15.69 -4.80
N GLU A 41 -1.72 16.51 -5.84
CA GLU A 41 -2.81 17.10 -6.60
C GLU A 41 -3.59 16.09 -7.44
N THR A 42 -2.89 15.11 -8.02
CA THR A 42 -3.49 14.07 -8.84
C THR A 42 -3.94 12.93 -7.94
N GLU A 43 -3.04 12.22 -7.27
CA GLU A 43 -3.37 10.95 -6.61
C GLU A 43 -4.04 11.14 -5.24
N LEU A 44 -3.59 12.07 -4.40
CA LEU A 44 -4.01 12.12 -2.98
C LEU A 44 -5.07 13.18 -2.66
N ARG A 45 -5.32 14.11 -3.58
CA ARG A 45 -6.20 15.27 -3.38
C ARG A 45 -7.58 14.89 -2.83
N PRO A 46 -8.23 13.79 -3.28
CA PRO A 46 -9.52 13.43 -2.73
C PRO A 46 -9.47 12.90 -1.29
N LEU A 47 -8.34 12.32 -0.86
CA LEU A 47 -8.19 11.80 0.51
C LEU A 47 -7.92 12.92 1.51
N VAL A 48 -7.07 13.85 1.11
CA VAL A 48 -6.49 14.81 2.05
C VAL A 48 -6.61 16.23 1.50
N PRO A 49 -7.85 16.76 1.42
CA PRO A 49 -8.03 18.16 1.06
C PRO A 49 -7.31 19.01 2.11
N ASN A 50 -6.47 19.95 1.65
CA ASN A 50 -5.67 20.83 2.50
C ASN A 50 -4.50 20.15 3.24
N MET A 51 -3.87 19.13 2.65
CA MET A 51 -2.60 18.61 3.17
C MET A 51 -1.51 19.72 3.17
N ASP A 52 -0.99 20.06 4.36
CA ASP A 52 0.12 21.00 4.51
C ASP A 52 1.43 20.27 4.21
N PHE A 53 1.91 20.43 2.97
CA PHE A 53 3.24 19.97 2.58
C PHE A 53 4.29 21.00 2.90
N ARG A 54 4.99 20.78 4.00
CA ARG A 54 6.17 21.55 4.34
C ARG A 54 7.37 20.97 3.61
N ALA A 55 7.49 21.24 2.31
CA ALA A 55 8.54 20.67 1.45
C ALA A 55 9.99 20.91 1.96
N ALA A 56 10.20 21.89 2.83
CA ALA A 56 11.49 22.19 3.47
C ALA A 56 11.68 21.49 4.84
N GLU A 57 10.60 21.11 5.54
CA GLU A 57 10.64 20.46 6.85
C GLU A 57 10.43 18.95 6.70
N GLY A 58 11.31 18.14 7.31
CA GLY A 58 11.12 16.68 7.32
C GLY A 58 11.43 15.97 6.00
N ARG A 59 12.13 16.61 5.04
CA ARG A 59 12.62 15.94 3.83
C ARG A 59 13.75 14.98 4.18
N SER A 60 13.61 13.71 3.78
CA SER A 60 14.71 12.75 3.80
C SER A 60 15.08 12.31 2.39
N ARG A 61 16.37 12.02 2.18
CA ARG A 61 16.88 11.49 0.91
C ARG A 61 17.66 10.23 1.19
N ASP A 62 17.30 9.17 0.49
CA ASP A 62 17.98 7.88 0.53
C ASP A 62 18.51 7.53 -0.87
N MET A 63 19.65 6.83 -0.92
CA MET A 63 20.27 6.34 -2.14
C MET A 63 20.67 4.89 -1.93
N PHE A 64 20.15 4.01 -2.78
CA PHE A 64 20.43 2.59 -2.73
C PHE A 64 20.74 2.05 -4.12
N ILE A 65 21.55 1.00 -4.18
CA ILE A 65 21.95 0.38 -5.44
C ILE A 65 21.21 -0.94 -5.60
N LYS A 66 20.55 -1.14 -6.74
CA LYS A 66 19.84 -2.38 -7.10
C LYS A 66 20.01 -2.66 -8.59
N ASP A 67 19.98 -3.93 -8.98
CA ASP A 67 19.96 -4.27 -10.41
C ASP A 67 18.65 -3.82 -11.04
N SER A 68 18.76 -3.19 -12.21
CA SER A 68 17.60 -2.76 -12.99
C SER A 68 16.78 -3.99 -13.39
N PRO A 69 15.48 -4.06 -13.05
CA PRO A 69 14.63 -5.15 -13.49
C PRO A 69 14.54 -5.25 -15.02
N THR A 70 14.70 -4.14 -15.72
CA THR A 70 14.57 -4.04 -17.19
C THR A 70 15.87 -4.39 -17.90
N TYR A 71 17.01 -3.94 -17.36
CA TYR A 71 18.29 -4.00 -18.08
C TYR A 71 19.32 -4.93 -17.42
N GLY A 72 19.06 -5.44 -16.21
CA GLY A 72 19.99 -6.29 -15.46
C GLY A 72 21.29 -5.59 -15.03
N VAL A 73 21.38 -4.26 -15.19
CA VAL A 73 22.56 -3.48 -14.83
C VAL A 73 22.41 -2.86 -13.45
N ARG A 74 23.52 -2.83 -12.71
CA ARG A 74 23.61 -2.22 -11.38
C ARG A 74 23.27 -0.74 -11.46
N THR A 75 22.15 -0.34 -10.86
CA THR A 75 21.57 1.01 -10.98
C THR A 75 21.46 1.66 -9.60
N CYS A 76 21.84 2.93 -9.51
CA CYS A 76 21.63 3.73 -8.30
C CYS A 76 20.24 4.38 -8.35
N TYR A 77 19.43 4.10 -7.34
CA TYR A 77 18.12 4.70 -7.13
C TYR A 77 18.22 5.75 -6.03
N SER A 78 17.64 6.93 -6.26
CA SER A 78 17.47 7.94 -5.22
C SER A 78 16.00 8.09 -4.88
N ARG A 79 15.66 7.97 -3.60
CA ARG A 79 14.32 8.24 -3.07
C ARG A 79 14.37 9.55 -2.28
N THR A 80 13.38 10.40 -2.48
CA THR A 80 13.13 11.55 -1.59
C THR A 80 11.79 11.33 -0.93
N CYS A 81 11.76 11.34 0.39
CA CYS A 81 10.52 11.27 1.16
C CYS A 81 10.19 12.67 1.68
N PHE A 82 8.90 13.01 1.64
CA PHE A 82 8.35 14.23 2.18
C PHE A 82 7.41 13.90 3.33
N VAL A 83 7.29 14.82 4.27
CA VAL A 83 6.30 14.75 5.34
C VAL A 83 5.25 15.81 5.06
N GLY A 84 3.99 15.38 5.02
CA GLY A 84 2.82 16.24 4.97
C GLY A 84 1.99 16.03 6.23
N PHE A 85 1.32 17.10 6.66
CA PHE A 85 0.40 17.05 7.79
C PHE A 85 -1.01 17.33 7.32
N THR A 86 -1.98 16.70 7.99
CA THR A 86 -3.39 16.95 7.73
C THR A 86 -4.19 16.69 8.99
N ASP A 87 -5.22 17.51 9.16
CA ASP A 87 -6.25 17.31 10.18
C ASP A 87 -7.45 16.51 9.64
N SER A 88 -7.43 16.15 8.35
CA SER A 88 -8.46 15.32 7.71
C SER A 88 -8.30 13.85 8.10
N ASP A 89 -9.39 13.24 8.55
CA ASP A 89 -9.50 11.83 8.90
C ASP A 89 -9.97 10.92 7.76
N MET A 90 -10.13 11.49 6.55
CA MET A 90 -10.60 10.80 5.34
C MET A 90 -12.06 10.33 5.43
N GLU A 91 -12.87 10.81 6.39
CA GLU A 91 -14.24 10.33 6.62
C GLU A 91 -15.14 10.36 5.37
N HIS A 92 -14.98 11.37 4.51
CA HIS A 92 -15.79 11.56 3.30
C HIS A 92 -15.51 10.54 2.18
N VAL A 93 -14.43 9.78 2.28
CA VAL A 93 -13.98 8.77 1.28
C VAL A 93 -13.70 7.41 1.92
N SER A 94 -14.20 7.25 3.14
CA SER A 94 -13.93 6.11 3.99
C SER A 94 -14.99 5.03 3.84
N VAL A 95 -14.54 3.78 3.79
CA VAL A 95 -15.39 2.58 3.85
C VAL A 95 -14.97 1.68 5.01
N PRO A 96 -15.88 0.83 5.51
CA PRO A 96 -15.54 -0.17 6.52
C PRO A 96 -14.52 -1.19 6.01
N SER A 97 -13.48 -1.40 6.80
CA SER A 97 -12.53 -2.51 6.63
C SER A 97 -13.17 -3.86 7.01
N PRO A 98 -12.67 -5.00 6.51
CA PRO A 98 -13.01 -6.32 7.04
C PRO A 98 -12.86 -6.45 8.57
N GLY A 99 -11.95 -5.68 9.17
CA GLY A 99 -11.72 -5.60 10.61
C GLY A 99 -11.51 -6.98 11.26
N ARG A 100 -12.06 -7.15 12.48
CA ARG A 100 -11.91 -8.39 13.27
C ARG A 100 -12.49 -9.65 12.61
N GLY A 101 -13.30 -9.51 11.56
CA GLY A 101 -13.85 -10.63 10.79
C GLY A 101 -12.87 -11.23 9.80
N PHE A 102 -11.75 -10.56 9.51
CA PHE A 102 -10.76 -11.03 8.55
C PHE A 102 -10.02 -12.29 9.05
N ARG A 103 -9.99 -13.34 8.24
CA ARG A 103 -9.36 -14.64 8.54
C ARG A 103 -8.63 -15.15 7.28
N PRO A 104 -7.34 -14.81 7.12
CA PRO A 104 -6.59 -15.24 5.94
C PRO A 104 -6.36 -16.75 5.96
N LYS A 105 -6.40 -17.37 4.79
CA LYS A 105 -6.02 -18.76 4.55
C LYS A 105 -4.52 -18.79 4.29
N LEU A 106 -3.74 -18.98 5.35
CA LEU A 106 -2.28 -18.97 5.28
C LEU A 106 -1.72 -20.39 5.09
N PRO A 107 -0.73 -20.58 4.21
CA PRO A 107 -0.03 -21.85 4.12
C PRO A 107 0.75 -22.12 5.43
N PRO A 108 0.84 -23.38 5.87
CA PRO A 108 1.71 -23.73 6.98
C PRO A 108 3.18 -23.53 6.60
N ALA A 109 4.04 -23.38 7.61
CA ALA A 109 5.48 -23.39 7.40
C ALA A 109 5.90 -24.67 6.66
N THR A 110 6.77 -24.52 5.67
CA THR A 110 7.26 -25.64 4.88
C THR A 110 8.17 -26.53 5.75
N PRO A 111 7.84 -27.84 5.92
CA PRO A 111 8.68 -28.74 6.69
C PRO A 111 10.12 -28.77 6.15
N TRP A 112 11.10 -28.81 7.05
CA TRP A 112 12.52 -28.70 6.70
C TRP A 112 12.97 -29.67 5.60
N TRP A 113 12.45 -30.90 5.62
CA TRP A 113 12.79 -31.96 4.67
C TRP A 113 12.23 -31.70 3.24
N MET A 114 11.16 -30.91 3.11
CA MET A 114 10.58 -30.54 1.82
C MET A 114 11.26 -29.31 1.19
N GLN A 115 12.06 -28.55 1.96
CA GLN A 115 12.58 -27.26 1.50
C GLN A 115 13.42 -27.40 0.23
N GLN A 116 14.22 -28.46 0.11
CA GLN A 116 15.06 -28.72 -1.06
C GLN A 116 14.29 -28.92 -2.38
N PHE A 117 13.01 -29.30 -2.34
CA PHE A 117 12.20 -29.59 -3.54
C PHE A 117 11.34 -28.42 -4.02
N LEU A 118 11.01 -27.46 -3.15
CA LEU A 118 10.00 -26.42 -3.42
C LEU A 118 10.55 -25.10 -4.00
N GLY A 119 11.85 -25.02 -4.26
CA GLY A 119 12.48 -23.85 -4.88
C GLY A 119 12.16 -22.53 -4.14
N ARG A 120 11.66 -21.52 -4.85
CA ARG A 120 11.28 -20.19 -4.32
C ARG A 120 9.94 -20.16 -3.56
N ARG A 121 9.19 -21.26 -3.52
CA ARG A 121 7.84 -21.34 -2.91
C ARG A 121 7.89 -21.78 -1.43
N ARG A 122 9.00 -21.53 -0.75
CA ARG A 122 9.21 -21.87 0.66
C ARG A 122 8.51 -20.84 1.54
N VAL A 123 7.73 -21.32 2.50
CA VAL A 123 7.19 -20.48 3.58
C VAL A 123 8.01 -20.79 4.83
N THR A 124 8.75 -19.81 5.30
CA THR A 124 9.61 -19.92 6.47
C THR A 124 8.82 -19.70 7.77
N ALA A 125 9.43 -20.01 8.92
CA ALA A 125 8.82 -19.69 10.22
C ALA A 125 8.71 -18.16 10.43
N GLU A 126 9.65 -17.40 9.86
CA GLU A 126 9.63 -15.94 9.87
C GLU A 126 8.45 -15.40 9.06
N ASP A 127 8.20 -15.95 7.86
CA ASP A 127 7.03 -15.57 7.05
C ASP A 127 5.72 -15.81 7.81
N VAL A 128 5.59 -16.94 8.53
CA VAL A 128 4.40 -17.24 9.32
C VAL A 128 4.19 -16.22 10.45
N GLU A 129 5.26 -15.82 11.14
CA GLU A 129 5.18 -14.80 12.19
C GLU A 129 4.85 -13.41 11.61
N THR A 130 5.47 -13.03 10.49
CA THR A 130 5.14 -11.80 9.76
C THR A 130 3.68 -11.80 9.32
N GLN A 131 3.18 -12.90 8.76
CA GLN A 131 1.78 -13.03 8.36
C GLN A 131 0.81 -12.95 9.54
N ARG A 132 1.16 -13.55 10.68
CA ARG A 132 0.37 -13.45 11.93
C ARG A 132 0.28 -11.99 12.39
N ARG A 133 1.41 -11.29 12.48
CA ARG A 133 1.46 -9.88 12.89
C ARG A 133 0.72 -8.98 11.91
N ALA A 134 0.92 -9.16 10.60
CA ALA A 134 0.19 -8.43 9.57
C ALA A 134 -1.33 -8.64 9.71
N THR A 135 -1.77 -9.87 9.99
CA THR A 135 -3.19 -10.17 10.24
C THR A 135 -3.74 -9.40 11.44
N GLU A 136 -3.01 -9.34 12.55
CA GLU A 136 -3.42 -8.61 13.76
C GLU A 136 -3.56 -7.11 13.50
N ILE A 137 -2.60 -6.53 12.75
CA ILE A 137 -2.64 -5.12 12.35
C ILE A 137 -3.87 -4.85 11.47
N LEU A 138 -4.06 -5.65 10.42
CA LEU A 138 -5.18 -5.48 9.48
C LEU A 138 -6.56 -5.67 10.13
N GLN A 139 -6.66 -6.53 11.15
CA GLN A 139 -7.89 -6.68 11.95
C GLN A 139 -8.17 -5.46 12.85
N GLY A 140 -7.14 -4.70 13.20
CA GLY A 140 -7.23 -3.46 13.97
C GLY A 140 -7.62 -2.24 13.12
N ILE A 141 -7.46 -2.30 11.81
CA ILE A 141 -7.89 -1.24 10.89
C ILE A 141 -9.42 -1.29 10.78
N GLN A 142 -10.07 -0.18 11.12
CA GLN A 142 -11.53 -0.07 11.06
C GLN A 142 -12.00 0.57 9.77
N ILE A 143 -11.23 1.55 9.29
CA ILE A 143 -11.60 2.42 8.18
C ILE A 143 -10.45 2.47 7.18
N VAL A 144 -10.81 2.43 5.91
CA VAL A 144 -9.89 2.54 4.76
C VAL A 144 -10.51 3.47 3.74
N ALA A 145 -9.71 4.10 2.89
CA ALA A 145 -10.22 4.87 1.77
C ALA A 145 -9.80 4.30 0.43
N GLY A 146 -10.65 4.55 -0.57
CA GLY A 146 -10.45 4.13 -1.94
C GLY A 146 -10.33 5.27 -2.91
N LEU A 147 -9.34 5.15 -3.79
CA LEU A 147 -9.14 6.07 -4.90
C LEU A 147 -9.03 5.31 -6.21
N TRP A 148 -9.96 5.55 -7.11
CA TRP A 148 -9.83 5.10 -8.50
C TRP A 148 -8.88 6.03 -9.25
N SER A 149 -7.85 5.45 -9.87
CA SER A 149 -7.00 6.07 -10.88
C SER A 149 -7.10 5.20 -12.13
N ASP A 150 -7.70 5.75 -13.18
CA ASP A 150 -7.98 5.04 -14.44
C ASP A 150 -8.69 3.69 -14.20
N ASP A 151 -7.98 2.59 -14.44
CA ASP A 151 -8.47 1.21 -14.34
C ASP A 151 -8.13 0.53 -13.00
N THR A 152 -7.63 1.28 -12.02
CA THR A 152 -7.18 0.72 -10.74
C THR A 152 -7.67 1.52 -9.53
N ALA A 153 -8.24 0.84 -8.55
CA ALA A 153 -8.54 1.41 -7.24
C ALA A 153 -7.39 1.12 -6.26
N ASN A 154 -6.87 2.17 -5.64
CA ASN A 154 -5.84 2.11 -4.61
C ASN A 154 -6.48 2.18 -3.23
N VAL A 155 -6.12 1.26 -2.35
CA VAL A 155 -6.63 1.19 -0.97
C VAL A 155 -5.64 1.81 -0.01
N TYR A 156 -6.09 2.80 0.78
CA TYR A 156 -5.25 3.53 1.72
C TYR A 156 -5.75 3.43 3.16
N ALA A 157 -4.81 3.45 4.12
CA ALA A 157 -5.12 3.55 5.55
C ALA A 157 -4.01 4.29 6.31
N TRP A 158 -4.36 4.84 7.47
CA TRP A 158 -3.42 5.39 8.43
C TRP A 158 -2.84 4.29 9.32
N VAL A 159 -1.53 4.05 9.21
CA VAL A 159 -0.80 3.06 10.01
C VAL A 159 0.32 3.73 10.81
N SER A 160 0.69 3.18 11.96
CA SER A 160 1.89 3.59 12.69
C SER A 160 3.15 3.15 11.97
N GLN A 161 4.30 3.69 12.36
CA GLN A 161 5.57 3.33 11.73
C GLN A 161 5.92 1.84 11.92
N GLY A 162 5.73 1.29 13.13
CA GLY A 162 5.98 -0.14 13.37
C GLY A 162 5.02 -1.04 12.61
N GLU A 163 3.77 -0.61 12.44
CA GLU A 163 2.80 -1.32 11.60
C GLU A 163 3.20 -1.28 10.11
N PHE A 164 3.65 -0.13 9.62
CA PHE A 164 4.15 0.03 8.26
C PHE A 164 5.33 -0.90 7.98
N GLU A 165 6.32 -0.95 8.87
CA GLU A 165 7.50 -1.80 8.74
C GLU A 165 7.13 -3.29 8.60
N ILE A 166 6.17 -3.76 9.39
CA ILE A 166 5.67 -5.14 9.31
C ILE A 166 4.89 -5.38 8.00
N LEU A 167 3.99 -4.46 7.65
CA LEU A 167 3.13 -4.62 6.47
C LEU A 167 3.92 -4.46 5.15
N SER A 168 5.04 -3.74 5.15
CA SER A 168 5.90 -3.56 3.97
C SER A 168 6.84 -4.74 3.71
N ASP A 169 6.92 -5.70 4.64
CA ASP A 169 7.68 -6.94 4.45
C ASP A 169 7.09 -7.81 3.33
N GLU A 170 7.94 -8.48 2.54
CA GLU A 170 7.46 -9.31 1.42
C GLU A 170 6.60 -10.49 1.89
N GLY A 171 6.84 -11.01 3.10
CA GLY A 171 6.04 -12.06 3.73
C GLY A 171 4.60 -11.66 4.04
N ALA A 172 4.32 -10.35 4.18
CA ALA A 172 2.98 -9.81 4.43
C ALA A 172 2.12 -9.69 3.16
N ASN A 173 2.70 -9.73 1.95
CA ASN A 173 1.99 -9.48 0.69
C ASN A 173 0.78 -10.42 0.50
N LEU A 174 0.93 -11.71 0.85
CA LEU A 174 -0.17 -12.68 0.73
C LEU A 174 -1.36 -12.32 1.64
N VAL A 175 -1.09 -11.82 2.84
CA VAL A 175 -2.13 -11.41 3.80
C VAL A 175 -2.83 -10.16 3.28
N LEU A 176 -2.06 -9.19 2.81
CA LEU A 176 -2.59 -7.95 2.23
C LEU A 176 -3.47 -8.23 1.02
N GLU A 177 -3.08 -9.15 0.14
CA GLU A 177 -3.85 -9.50 -1.06
C GLU A 177 -5.18 -10.14 -0.69
N GLN A 178 -5.18 -11.11 0.24
CA GLN A 178 -6.41 -11.71 0.76
C GLN A 178 -7.30 -10.69 1.48
N TRP A 179 -6.71 -9.74 2.19
CA TRP A 179 -7.45 -8.66 2.87
C TRP A 179 -8.08 -7.69 1.88
N THR A 180 -7.35 -7.28 0.84
CA THR A 180 -7.88 -6.44 -0.25
C THR A 180 -8.99 -7.16 -1.00
N GLN A 181 -8.87 -8.48 -1.20
CA GLN A 181 -9.93 -9.29 -1.79
C GLN A 181 -11.18 -9.36 -0.91
N ASP A 182 -11.03 -9.54 0.40
CA ASP A 182 -12.15 -9.54 1.36
C ASP A 182 -12.83 -8.15 1.42
N LEU A 183 -12.03 -7.07 1.35
CA LEU A 183 -12.54 -5.70 1.26
C LEU A 183 -13.42 -5.50 0.01
N LEU A 184 -12.95 -5.95 -1.17
CA LEU A 184 -13.69 -5.89 -2.43
C LEU A 184 -15.00 -6.68 -2.38
N GLN A 185 -14.98 -7.86 -1.76
CA GLN A 185 -16.17 -8.72 -1.67
C GLN A 185 -17.25 -8.13 -0.76
N ARG A 186 -16.87 -7.37 0.28
CA ARG A 186 -17.79 -6.79 1.26
C ARG A 186 -18.34 -5.43 0.86
N ASN A 187 -17.64 -4.72 -0.03
CA ASN A 187 -17.97 -3.36 -0.39
C ASN A 187 -18.19 -3.25 -1.89
N ASP A 188 -19.46 -3.24 -2.31
CA ASP A 188 -19.84 -3.04 -3.71
C ASP A 188 -19.36 -1.69 -4.27
N ALA A 189 -19.04 -0.75 -3.38
CA ALA A 189 -18.38 0.52 -3.64
C ALA A 189 -17.06 0.42 -4.44
N TRP A 190 -16.44 -0.76 -4.49
CA TRP A 190 -15.15 -0.97 -5.15
C TRP A 190 -15.24 -1.74 -6.46
N ARG A 191 -16.46 -2.04 -6.93
CA ARG A 191 -16.67 -2.78 -8.19
C ARG A 191 -16.63 -1.91 -9.45
N GLY A 192 -16.60 -0.59 -9.29
CA GLY A 192 -16.51 0.30 -10.43
C GLY A 192 -16.26 1.76 -10.05
N PRO A 193 -15.76 2.55 -11.00
CA PRO A 193 -15.44 3.95 -10.75
C PRO A 193 -16.73 4.80 -10.76
N GLY A 194 -17.11 5.40 -9.60
CA GLY A 194 -18.29 6.26 -9.44
C GLY A 194 -19.33 5.80 -8.40
N THR A 195 -19.00 4.81 -7.57
CA THR A 195 -19.84 4.32 -6.46
C THR A 195 -19.49 5.00 -5.13
N ASP A 196 -20.49 5.12 -4.25
CA ASP A 196 -20.35 5.81 -2.94
C ASP A 196 -19.15 5.29 -2.13
N GLY A 197 -18.29 6.20 -1.66
CA GLY A 197 -17.12 5.87 -0.83
C GLY A 197 -15.82 5.58 -1.59
N VAL A 198 -15.81 5.60 -2.93
CA VAL A 198 -14.57 5.53 -3.72
C VAL A 198 -14.51 6.67 -4.74
N VAL A 199 -13.52 7.53 -4.60
CA VAL A 199 -13.43 8.74 -5.45
C VAL A 199 -12.62 8.46 -6.70
N ARG A 200 -13.11 8.90 -7.86
CA ARG A 200 -12.31 8.99 -9.07
C ARG A 200 -11.32 10.16 -8.95
N VAL A 201 -10.05 9.84 -9.11
CA VAL A 201 -9.01 10.79 -9.49
C VAL A 201 -9.11 11.02 -11.00
N ALA A 202 -9.11 12.28 -11.41
CA ALA A 202 -9.13 12.69 -12.82
C ALA A 202 -7.71 12.84 -13.38
#